data_AF-A0A9P6PGQ3-F1
#
_entry.id   AF-A0A9P6PGQ3-F1
#
_cell.length_a   1.000
_cell.length_b   1.000
_cell.length_c   1.000
_cell.angle_alpha   90.00
_cell.angle_beta   90.00
_cell.angle_gamma   90.00
#
_symmetry.space_group_name_H-M   'P 1'
#
loop_
_entity.id
_entity.type
_entity.pdbx_description
1 polymer ?
#
loop_
_entity_poly.entity_id
_entity_poly.type
_entity_poly.pdbx_seq_one_letter_code
_entity_poly.pdbx_strand_id
1 'polypeptide(L)'
;MTREIEHYMKNNQYLLKHRKVHSVYFGGGTPSLARPSSIAHLLDTVDKHVGLSSDIEVTLEANPTSIESLRLQDFRQAGVNRLSLGIQSFRDRDLKILGRDHSADDGVKAIMEAKKIFDKVTFDLIFARPGQSLREWREELQQGLELAGDHLSMYQLTMERSTPLHKLSQRGIVAPLPSADEAADMYEETVKVARNHGFNHYEVSNYCRNEAAIGQHNFAYWQGLDYVGIGPGAHGRLTDTQGRRMRTFGEFHPDKYMSLCESEGEGIRKITPIPVEQIIEELIVFGLRTRMGITRSRFKRMTGGLSLDDAIDQDILKLFVESGFLVDDARAIDEEMNCYVPKSLQYECAEGGIRPTEEGLARMDSILPQLLKK
;
A
#
# COMPACT_ATOMS: atom_id res chain seq x y z
N MET A 1 17.78 -11.55 9.05
CA MET A 1 16.36 -11.36 9.44
C MET A 1 16.10 -11.61 10.92
N THR A 2 16.07 -12.84 11.45
CA THR A 2 15.80 -13.04 12.91
C THR A 2 16.79 -12.31 13.81
N ARG A 3 18.09 -12.37 13.49
CA ARG A 3 19.14 -11.57 14.15
C ARG A 3 18.86 -10.07 14.13
N GLU A 4 18.42 -9.55 12.99
CA GLU A 4 18.08 -8.13 12.81
C GLU A 4 16.84 -7.75 13.62
N ILE A 5 15.81 -8.60 13.64
CA ILE A 5 14.63 -8.42 14.51
C ILE A 5 15.10 -8.33 15.97
N GLU A 6 15.89 -9.29 16.44
CA GLU A 6 16.43 -9.27 17.80
C GLU A 6 17.27 -8.02 18.09
N HIS A 7 18.05 -7.55 17.13
CA HIS A 7 18.84 -6.33 17.24
C HIS A 7 17.94 -5.12 17.47
N TYR A 8 16.92 -4.92 16.61
CA TYR A 8 15.92 -3.86 16.77
C TYR A 8 15.24 -3.92 18.15
N MET A 9 14.92 -5.11 18.64
CA MET A 9 14.22 -5.25 19.93
C MET A 9 15.14 -5.02 21.12
N LYS A 10 16.44 -5.25 21.00
CA LYS A 10 17.44 -4.90 22.03
C LYS A 10 17.78 -3.41 22.03
N ASN A 11 17.52 -2.70 20.93
CA ASN A 11 17.81 -1.28 20.81
C ASN A 11 16.78 -0.42 21.57
N ASN A 12 17.22 0.17 22.69
CA ASN A 12 16.39 1.05 23.54
C ASN A 12 16.09 2.42 22.90
N GLN A 13 16.72 2.78 21.78
CA GLN A 13 16.47 4.03 21.07
C GLN A 13 15.01 4.18 20.63
N TYR A 14 14.34 3.07 20.32
CA TYR A 14 12.98 3.07 19.77
C TYR A 14 11.91 2.52 20.73
N LEU A 15 12.34 1.94 21.87
CA LEU A 15 11.49 1.29 22.88
C LEU A 15 10.45 0.32 22.29
N LEU A 16 10.85 -0.45 21.27
CA LEU A 16 9.93 -1.34 20.54
C LEU A 16 9.29 -2.40 21.45
N LYS A 17 9.97 -2.84 22.52
CA LYS A 17 9.45 -3.79 23.52
C LYS A 17 8.18 -3.32 24.26
N HIS A 18 7.86 -2.03 24.22
CA HIS A 18 6.66 -1.47 24.84
C HIS A 18 5.56 -1.15 23.83
N ARG A 19 5.75 -1.53 22.57
CA ARG A 19 4.77 -1.38 21.49
C ARG A 19 4.16 -2.74 21.16
N LYS A 20 3.05 -2.75 20.43
CA LYS A 20 2.48 -3.96 19.83
C LYS A 20 2.56 -3.87 18.32
N VAL A 21 2.75 -5.01 17.66
CA VAL A 21 2.70 -5.11 16.20
C VAL A 21 1.26 -5.37 15.75
N HIS A 22 0.72 -4.47 14.94
CA HIS A 22 -0.65 -4.57 14.40
C HIS A 22 -0.72 -5.17 13.00
N SER A 23 0.39 -5.13 12.24
CA SER A 23 0.47 -5.82 10.96
C SER A 23 1.89 -6.27 10.64
N VAL A 24 1.99 -7.35 9.87
CA VAL A 24 3.22 -7.83 9.24
C VAL A 24 2.94 -8.04 7.76
N TYR A 25 3.84 -7.56 6.90
CA TYR A 25 3.70 -7.69 5.45
C TYR A 25 4.96 -8.34 4.88
N PHE A 26 4.78 -9.51 4.30
CA PHE A 26 5.81 -10.21 3.55
C PHE A 26 5.64 -9.83 2.08
N GLY A 27 6.44 -8.84 1.65
CA GLY A 27 6.40 -8.27 0.31
C GLY A 27 7.75 -8.22 -0.38
N GLY A 28 7.73 -7.77 -1.63
CA GLY A 28 8.91 -7.62 -2.48
C GLY A 28 9.37 -8.95 -3.07
N GLY A 29 9.97 -8.93 -4.26
CA GLY A 29 10.36 -10.17 -4.96
C GLY A 29 9.17 -11.14 -5.09
N THR A 30 9.29 -12.34 -4.52
CA THR A 30 8.21 -13.34 -4.48
C THR A 30 8.26 -14.09 -3.14
N PRO A 31 7.68 -13.54 -2.06
CA PRO A 31 7.82 -14.03 -0.68
C PRO A 31 7.30 -15.46 -0.49
N SER A 32 6.27 -15.85 -1.24
CA SER A 32 5.72 -17.21 -1.36
C SER A 32 6.73 -18.27 -1.83
N LEU A 33 7.90 -17.90 -2.36
CA LEU A 33 8.99 -18.85 -2.62
C LEU A 33 9.66 -19.34 -1.33
N ALA A 34 9.55 -18.58 -0.24
CA ALA A 34 10.06 -18.97 1.07
C ALA A 34 9.41 -20.26 1.57
N ARG A 35 10.07 -20.93 2.51
CA ARG A 35 9.47 -22.06 3.21
C ARG A 35 8.42 -21.52 4.19
N PRO A 36 7.21 -22.11 4.28
CA PRO A 36 6.20 -21.71 5.28
C PRO A 36 6.75 -21.70 6.72
N SER A 37 7.62 -22.66 7.05
CA SER A 37 8.31 -22.70 8.35
C SER A 37 9.18 -21.48 8.64
N SER A 38 9.75 -20.84 7.60
CA SER A 38 10.52 -19.61 7.77
C SER A 38 9.61 -18.42 8.09
N ILE A 39 8.42 -18.35 7.50
CA ILE A 39 7.41 -17.34 7.81
C ILE A 39 6.95 -17.50 9.27
N ALA A 40 6.58 -18.72 9.67
CA ALA A 40 6.19 -19.03 11.05
C ALA A 40 7.30 -18.62 12.04
N HIS A 41 8.55 -19.01 11.76
CA HIS A 41 9.67 -18.69 12.64
C HIS A 41 9.92 -17.17 12.79
N LEU A 42 9.73 -16.39 11.72
CA LEU A 42 9.83 -14.94 11.80
C LEU A 42 8.72 -14.35 12.66
N LEU A 43 7.46 -14.80 12.49
CA LEU A 43 6.33 -14.35 13.30
C LEU A 43 6.51 -14.71 14.77
N ASP A 44 6.91 -15.94 15.08
CA ASP A 44 7.22 -16.39 16.44
C ASP A 44 8.32 -15.54 17.08
N THR A 45 9.35 -15.16 16.29
CA THR A 45 10.43 -14.29 16.76
C THR A 45 9.89 -12.91 17.12
N VAL A 46 9.04 -12.31 16.27
CA VAL A 46 8.43 -11.01 16.56
C VAL A 46 7.53 -11.09 17.80
N ASP A 47 6.66 -12.10 17.88
CA ASP A 47 5.72 -12.28 18.99
C ASP A 47 6.44 -12.44 20.32
N LYS A 48 7.48 -13.27 20.36
CA LYS A 48 8.31 -13.49 21.56
C LYS A 48 8.94 -12.21 22.11
N HIS A 49 9.28 -11.24 21.24
CA HIS A 49 10.02 -10.05 21.64
C HIS A 49 9.16 -8.80 21.86
N VAL A 50 8.08 -8.63 21.09
CA VAL A 50 7.23 -7.42 21.10
C VAL A 50 5.77 -7.74 21.37
N GLY A 51 5.33 -8.94 21.03
CA GLY A 51 3.93 -9.33 21.04
C GLY A 51 3.20 -8.87 19.78
N LEU A 52 2.42 -9.79 19.21
CA LEU A 52 1.50 -9.51 18.14
C LEU A 52 0.15 -9.08 18.73
N SER A 53 -0.56 -8.18 18.05
CA SER A 53 -1.94 -7.87 18.41
C SER A 53 -2.83 -9.08 18.14
N SER A 54 -3.88 -9.25 18.96
CA SER A 54 -4.86 -10.34 18.80
C SER A 54 -5.65 -10.26 17.48
N ASP A 55 -5.71 -9.08 16.86
CA ASP A 55 -6.36 -8.78 15.59
C ASP A 55 -5.36 -8.50 14.46
N ILE A 56 -4.13 -9.01 14.59
CA ILE A 56 -3.03 -8.74 13.65
C ILE A 56 -3.37 -9.13 12.22
N GLU A 57 -3.03 -8.24 11.28
CA GLU A 57 -3.00 -8.57 9.85
C GLU A 57 -1.63 -9.12 9.44
N VAL A 58 -1.57 -10.34 8.91
CA VAL A 58 -0.36 -10.93 8.35
C VAL A 58 -0.58 -11.18 6.87
N THR A 59 0.01 -10.33 6.03
CA THR A 59 -0.14 -10.36 4.57
C THR A 59 1.07 -11.03 3.91
N LEU A 60 0.81 -11.88 2.92
CA LEU A 60 1.84 -12.49 2.06
C LEU A 60 1.53 -12.18 0.59
N GLU A 61 2.52 -11.69 -0.15
CA GLU A 61 2.47 -11.60 -1.62
C GLU A 61 2.79 -12.97 -2.26
N ALA A 62 2.02 -13.33 -3.28
CA ALA A 62 2.22 -14.52 -4.09
C ALA A 62 1.88 -14.27 -5.57
N ASN A 63 2.52 -15.01 -6.47
CA ASN A 63 2.11 -15.11 -7.86
C ASN A 63 1.23 -16.35 -8.07
N PRO A 64 0.36 -16.36 -9.08
CA PRO A 64 -0.60 -17.45 -9.32
C PRO A 64 0.06 -18.66 -10.02
N THR A 65 1.28 -19.06 -9.63
CA THR A 65 1.93 -20.24 -10.20
C THR A 65 1.48 -21.53 -9.50
N SER A 66 1.58 -22.66 -10.20
CA SER A 66 1.20 -23.98 -9.67
C SER A 66 1.98 -24.37 -8.41
N ILE A 67 3.26 -23.98 -8.33
CA ILE A 67 4.14 -24.30 -7.19
C ILE A 67 3.72 -23.53 -5.93
N GLU A 68 3.32 -22.27 -6.08
CA GLU A 68 2.89 -21.42 -4.97
C GLU A 68 1.52 -21.86 -4.45
N SER A 69 0.61 -22.22 -5.37
CA SER A 69 -0.75 -22.68 -5.04
C SER A 69 -0.76 -23.91 -4.13
N LEU A 70 0.22 -24.83 -4.29
CA LEU A 70 0.33 -26.03 -3.45
C LEU A 70 0.71 -25.75 -1.99
N ARG A 71 1.23 -24.55 -1.67
CA ARG A 71 1.71 -24.20 -0.32
C ARG A 71 0.80 -23.24 0.43
N LEU A 72 -0.31 -22.81 -0.18
CA LEU A 72 -1.21 -21.81 0.41
C LEU A 72 -1.73 -22.25 1.79
N GLN A 73 -2.10 -23.53 1.93
CA GLN A 73 -2.56 -24.09 3.21
C GLN A 73 -1.46 -24.04 4.27
N ASP A 74 -0.21 -24.32 3.90
CA ASP A 74 0.92 -24.29 4.82
C ASP A 74 1.24 -22.86 5.27
N PHE A 75 1.09 -21.86 4.39
CA PHE A 75 1.22 -20.45 4.77
C PHE A 75 0.11 -20.00 5.72
N ARG A 76 -1.12 -20.47 5.51
CA ARG A 76 -2.23 -20.22 6.44
C ARG A 76 -1.95 -20.80 7.83
N GLN A 77 -1.37 -22.00 7.89
CA GLN A 77 -0.92 -22.63 9.14
C GLN A 77 0.28 -21.91 9.76
N ALA A 78 1.15 -21.33 8.95
CA ALA A 78 2.29 -20.53 9.40
C ALA A 78 1.90 -19.16 9.98
N GLY A 79 0.62 -18.78 9.95
CA GLY A 79 0.10 -17.55 10.56
C GLY A 79 -0.29 -16.45 9.56
N VAL A 80 -0.16 -16.68 8.25
CA VAL A 80 -0.66 -15.75 7.22
C VAL A 80 -2.19 -15.77 7.21
N ASN A 81 -2.82 -14.60 7.28
CA ASN A 81 -4.30 -14.50 7.27
C ASN A 81 -4.83 -13.56 6.17
N ARG A 82 -3.95 -12.94 5.38
CA ARG A 82 -4.28 -12.18 4.18
C ARG A 82 -3.33 -12.55 3.03
N LEU A 83 -3.87 -12.79 1.84
CA LEU A 83 -3.08 -13.09 0.64
C LEU A 83 -3.24 -11.98 -0.40
N SER A 84 -2.15 -11.53 -1.01
CA SER A 84 -2.14 -10.63 -2.17
C SER A 84 -1.59 -11.35 -3.40
N LEU A 85 -2.41 -11.47 -4.46
CA LEU A 85 -2.04 -12.19 -5.68
C LEU A 85 -1.69 -11.23 -6.82
N GLY A 86 -0.52 -11.42 -7.42
CA GLY A 86 -0.05 -10.63 -8.56
C GLY A 86 -0.67 -11.03 -9.90
N ILE A 87 -1.98 -10.87 -10.08
CA ILE A 87 -2.75 -11.31 -11.27
C ILE A 87 -2.48 -10.44 -12.49
N GLN A 88 -2.56 -9.12 -12.31
CA GLN A 88 -2.32 -8.02 -13.24
C GLN A 88 -3.27 -7.89 -14.43
N SER A 89 -3.68 -9.02 -15.03
CA SER A 89 -4.59 -9.06 -16.17
C SER A 89 -5.26 -10.44 -16.28
N PHE A 90 -6.47 -10.46 -16.84
CA PHE A 90 -7.18 -11.68 -17.25
C PHE A 90 -7.05 -11.94 -18.77
N ARG A 91 -6.03 -11.36 -19.43
CA ARG A 91 -5.77 -11.54 -20.86
C ARG A 91 -4.32 -11.96 -21.09
N ASP A 92 -4.12 -13.16 -21.66
CA ASP A 92 -2.78 -13.74 -21.88
C ASP A 92 -1.85 -12.85 -22.73
N ARG A 93 -2.42 -12.13 -23.70
CA ARG A 93 -1.68 -11.14 -24.50
C ARG A 93 -1.00 -10.11 -23.62
N ASP A 94 -1.74 -9.59 -22.65
CA ASP A 94 -1.31 -8.47 -21.81
C ASP A 94 -0.36 -8.97 -20.71
N LEU A 95 -0.61 -10.16 -20.17
CA LEU A 95 0.32 -10.87 -19.26
C LEU A 95 1.70 -11.08 -19.91
N LYS A 96 1.74 -11.48 -21.18
CA LYS A 96 2.99 -11.63 -21.94
C LYS A 96 3.74 -10.30 -22.11
N ILE A 97 3.02 -9.20 -22.35
CA ILE A 97 3.62 -7.86 -22.45
C ILE A 97 4.20 -7.43 -21.08
N LEU A 98 3.50 -7.76 -20.00
CA LEU A 98 3.94 -7.50 -18.63
C LEU A 98 5.03 -8.47 -18.14
N GLY A 99 5.42 -9.47 -18.95
CA GLY A 99 6.45 -10.45 -18.60
C GLY A 99 6.03 -11.41 -17.49
N ARG A 100 4.75 -11.78 -17.43
CA ARG A 100 4.22 -12.73 -16.45
C ARG A 100 4.32 -14.16 -16.95
N ASP A 101 4.63 -15.07 -16.02
CA ASP A 101 4.86 -16.50 -16.29
C ASP A 101 3.62 -17.38 -16.04
N HIS A 102 2.44 -16.76 -15.86
CA HIS A 102 1.16 -17.41 -15.66
C HIS A 102 0.16 -17.04 -16.75
N SER A 103 -0.84 -17.89 -16.98
CA SER A 103 -1.99 -17.57 -17.83
C SER A 103 -3.13 -16.92 -17.04
N ALA A 104 -4.08 -16.31 -17.75
CA ALA A 104 -5.30 -15.78 -17.15
C ALA A 104 -6.10 -16.86 -16.39
N ASP A 105 -6.14 -18.09 -16.94
CA ASP A 105 -6.82 -19.24 -16.32
C ASP A 105 -6.12 -19.67 -15.02
N ASP A 106 -4.78 -19.67 -14.98
CA ASP A 106 -4.03 -19.91 -13.74
C ASP A 106 -4.37 -18.85 -12.69
N GLY A 107 -4.46 -17.58 -13.10
CA GLY A 107 -4.86 -16.48 -12.24
C GLY A 107 -6.23 -16.68 -11.60
N VAL A 108 -7.24 -17.03 -12.40
CA VAL A 108 -8.61 -17.30 -11.91
C VAL A 108 -8.61 -18.48 -10.94
N LYS A 109 -7.93 -19.58 -11.27
CA LYS A 109 -7.84 -20.75 -10.39
C LYS A 109 -7.17 -20.41 -9.06
N ALA A 110 -6.07 -19.64 -9.09
CA ALA A 110 -5.36 -19.23 -7.89
C ALA A 110 -6.22 -18.35 -6.98
N ILE A 111 -7.00 -17.41 -7.53
CA ILE A 111 -7.97 -16.61 -6.76
C ILE A 111 -8.99 -17.53 -6.08
N MET A 112 -9.59 -18.45 -6.85
CA MET A 112 -10.64 -19.35 -6.34
C MET A 112 -10.12 -20.29 -5.26
N GLU A 113 -8.88 -20.75 -5.36
CA GLU A 113 -8.25 -21.59 -4.34
C GLU A 113 -7.89 -20.80 -3.09
N ALA A 114 -7.28 -19.61 -3.25
CA ALA A 114 -6.93 -18.74 -2.14
C ALA A 114 -8.15 -18.38 -1.29
N LYS A 115 -9.31 -18.11 -1.91
CA LYS A 115 -10.57 -17.78 -1.21
C LYS A 115 -11.13 -18.93 -0.36
N LYS A 116 -10.70 -20.17 -0.59
CA LYS A 116 -11.07 -21.32 0.27
C LYS A 116 -10.21 -21.41 1.52
N ILE A 117 -9.02 -20.81 1.49
CA ILE A 117 -7.97 -20.99 2.50
C ILE A 117 -7.84 -19.76 3.41
N PHE A 118 -7.93 -18.56 2.82
CA PHE A 118 -7.72 -17.30 3.53
C PHE A 118 -9.02 -16.53 3.68
N ASP A 119 -9.18 -15.93 4.87
CA ASP A 119 -10.32 -15.07 5.20
C ASP A 119 -10.29 -13.78 4.37
N LYS A 120 -9.08 -13.30 4.03
CA LYS A 120 -8.87 -12.09 3.21
C LYS A 120 -7.98 -12.40 2.01
N VAL A 121 -8.51 -12.19 0.81
CA VAL A 121 -7.77 -12.32 -0.45
C VAL A 121 -7.94 -11.03 -1.25
N THR A 122 -6.83 -10.50 -1.71
CA THR A 122 -6.78 -9.43 -2.72
C THR A 122 -5.94 -9.88 -3.90
N PHE A 123 -6.12 -9.20 -5.01
CA PHE A 123 -5.22 -9.32 -6.15
C PHE A 123 -5.04 -7.96 -6.82
N ASP A 124 -3.97 -7.87 -7.57
CA ASP A 124 -3.61 -6.65 -8.28
C ASP A 124 -4.07 -6.73 -9.73
N LEU A 125 -4.71 -5.68 -10.22
CA LEU A 125 -4.95 -5.45 -11.64
C LEU A 125 -4.19 -4.20 -12.08
N ILE A 126 -3.68 -4.23 -13.31
CA ILE A 126 -2.98 -3.09 -13.91
C ILE A 126 -3.77 -2.62 -15.13
N PHE A 127 -4.21 -1.36 -15.12
CA PHE A 127 -4.86 -0.69 -16.25
C PHE A 127 -3.94 0.35 -16.91
N ALA A 128 -4.43 1.00 -17.96
CA ALA A 128 -3.67 1.88 -18.84
C ALA A 128 -2.44 1.19 -19.47
N ARG A 129 -2.60 -0.08 -19.85
CA ARG A 129 -1.54 -0.89 -20.48
C ARG A 129 -1.35 -0.52 -21.96
N PRO A 130 -0.18 -0.83 -22.58
CA PRO A 130 0.07 -0.63 -24.00
C PRO A 130 -1.08 -1.12 -24.89
N GLY A 131 -1.70 -0.21 -25.65
CA GLY A 131 -2.80 -0.53 -26.56
C GLY A 131 -4.12 -0.95 -25.92
N GLN A 132 -4.28 -0.81 -24.60
CA GLN A 132 -5.53 -1.11 -23.90
C GLN A 132 -6.57 -0.02 -24.22
N SER A 133 -7.75 -0.42 -24.66
CA SER A 133 -8.89 0.47 -24.82
C SER A 133 -9.75 0.55 -23.54
N LEU A 134 -10.50 1.64 -23.38
CA LEU A 134 -11.46 1.81 -22.29
C LEU A 134 -12.48 0.65 -22.23
N ARG A 135 -12.93 0.16 -23.39
CA ARG A 135 -13.85 -0.99 -23.48
C ARG A 135 -13.20 -2.27 -22.96
N GLU A 136 -11.98 -2.58 -23.38
CA GLU A 136 -11.25 -3.76 -22.89
C GLU A 136 -11.01 -3.70 -21.39
N TRP A 137 -10.69 -2.51 -20.85
CA TRP A 137 -10.55 -2.29 -19.42
C TRP A 137 -11.87 -2.51 -18.68
N ARG A 138 -12.98 -1.92 -19.14
CA ARG A 138 -14.30 -2.09 -18.53
C ARG A 138 -14.70 -3.57 -18.43
N GLU A 139 -14.50 -4.35 -19.50
CA GLU A 139 -14.78 -5.80 -19.51
C GLU A 139 -13.94 -6.56 -18.48
N GLU A 140 -12.63 -6.27 -18.43
CA GLU A 140 -11.71 -6.94 -17.50
C GLU A 140 -11.95 -6.53 -16.04
N LEU A 141 -12.29 -5.27 -15.81
CA LEU A 141 -12.66 -4.73 -14.51
C LEU A 141 -13.91 -5.42 -13.94
N GLN A 142 -14.96 -5.58 -14.75
CA GLN A 142 -16.16 -6.29 -14.33
C GLN A 142 -15.84 -7.73 -13.90
N GLN A 143 -15.07 -8.46 -14.72
CA GLN A 143 -14.59 -9.79 -14.38
C GLN A 143 -13.80 -9.80 -13.06
N GLY A 144 -12.91 -8.83 -12.86
CA GLY A 144 -12.14 -8.69 -11.63
C GLY A 144 -13.01 -8.46 -10.40
N LEU A 145 -13.99 -7.56 -10.49
CA LEU A 145 -14.90 -7.24 -9.38
C LEU A 145 -15.83 -8.40 -9.00
N GLU A 146 -16.21 -9.25 -9.98
CA GLU A 146 -16.97 -10.48 -9.75
C GLU A 146 -16.14 -11.56 -9.05
N LEU A 147 -14.85 -11.66 -9.40
CA LEU A 147 -13.92 -12.62 -8.79
C LEU A 147 -13.42 -12.18 -7.42
N ALA A 148 -13.33 -10.86 -7.21
CA ALA A 148 -12.87 -10.26 -5.97
C ALA A 148 -13.69 -10.75 -4.75
N GLY A 149 -13.02 -10.80 -3.61
CA GLY A 149 -13.70 -10.92 -2.32
C GLY A 149 -14.21 -9.54 -1.89
N ASP A 150 -13.79 -9.13 -0.70
CA ASP A 150 -14.10 -7.81 -0.17
C ASP A 150 -13.06 -6.75 -0.50
N HIS A 151 -11.97 -7.09 -1.21
CA HIS A 151 -10.88 -6.17 -1.55
C HIS A 151 -10.31 -6.42 -2.95
N LEU A 152 -9.90 -5.35 -3.62
CA LEU A 152 -9.23 -5.38 -4.92
C LEU A 152 -8.23 -4.22 -5.04
N SER A 153 -7.01 -4.50 -5.54
CA SER A 153 -6.02 -3.49 -5.87
C SER A 153 -6.03 -3.23 -7.39
N MET A 154 -6.10 -1.97 -7.81
CA MET A 154 -6.14 -1.53 -9.19
C MET A 154 -5.16 -0.38 -9.40
N TYR A 155 -4.10 -0.66 -10.15
CA TYR A 155 -2.99 0.25 -10.39
C TYR A 155 -3.01 0.77 -11.83
N GLN A 156 -2.76 2.06 -11.99
CA GLN A 156 -2.37 2.58 -13.30
C GLN A 156 -0.94 2.11 -13.60
N LEU A 157 -0.69 1.65 -14.83
CA LEU A 157 0.67 1.29 -15.24
C LEU A 157 1.59 2.52 -15.24
N THR A 158 2.64 2.47 -14.42
CA THR A 158 3.74 3.45 -14.44
C THR A 158 4.97 2.86 -15.13
N MET A 159 5.55 3.62 -16.07
CA MET A 159 6.72 3.18 -16.82
C MET A 159 8.02 3.46 -16.09
N GLU A 160 8.60 2.42 -15.53
CA GLU A 160 9.91 2.49 -14.87
C GLU A 160 11.06 2.27 -15.85
N ARG A 161 12.03 3.19 -15.86
CA ARG A 161 13.11 3.24 -16.88
C ARG A 161 13.94 1.96 -16.96
N SER A 162 14.09 1.25 -15.85
CA SER A 162 14.88 0.03 -15.72
C SER A 162 14.16 -1.23 -16.21
N THR A 163 12.86 -1.16 -16.50
CA THR A 163 12.04 -2.34 -16.80
C THR A 163 12.21 -2.84 -18.24
N PRO A 164 11.99 -4.16 -18.49
CA PRO A 164 11.90 -4.70 -19.84
C PRO A 164 10.84 -4.00 -20.69
N LEU A 165 9.67 -3.70 -20.11
CA LEU A 165 8.57 -3.05 -20.81
C LEU A 165 8.95 -1.66 -21.33
N HIS A 166 9.67 -0.86 -20.54
CA HIS A 166 10.20 0.43 -20.98
C HIS A 166 11.14 0.30 -22.17
N LYS A 167 12.02 -0.71 -22.18
CA LYS A 167 12.91 -0.97 -23.31
C LYS A 167 12.14 -1.38 -24.57
N LEU A 168 11.07 -2.17 -24.44
CA LEU A 168 10.22 -2.56 -25.57
C LEU A 168 9.44 -1.36 -26.13
N SER A 169 8.92 -0.50 -25.25
CA SER A 169 8.19 0.71 -25.62
C SER A 169 9.10 1.69 -26.38
N GLN A 170 10.32 1.95 -25.89
CA GLN A 170 11.29 2.81 -26.58
C GLN A 170 11.67 2.31 -27.98
N ARG A 171 11.59 1.00 -28.22
CA ARG A 171 11.88 0.38 -29.51
C ARG A 171 10.66 0.31 -30.44
N GLY A 172 9.49 0.79 -30.00
CA GLY A 172 8.24 0.68 -30.76
C GLY A 172 7.76 -0.76 -30.97
N ILE A 173 8.20 -1.70 -30.11
CA ILE A 173 7.83 -3.13 -30.22
C ILE A 173 6.43 -3.37 -29.65
N VAL A 174 6.04 -2.59 -28.64
CA VAL A 174 4.68 -2.60 -28.06
C VAL A 174 3.93 -1.35 -28.49
N ALA A 175 2.60 -1.43 -28.46
CA ALA A 175 1.73 -0.28 -28.69
C ALA A 175 2.08 0.88 -27.75
N PRO A 176 1.73 2.13 -28.11
CA PRO A 176 1.85 3.24 -27.17
C PRO A 176 0.97 3.00 -25.94
N LEU A 177 1.38 3.61 -24.83
CA LEU A 177 0.46 3.74 -23.69
C LEU A 177 -0.72 4.63 -24.07
N PRO A 178 -1.86 4.46 -23.40
CA PRO A 178 -2.93 5.44 -23.43
C PRO A 178 -2.37 6.83 -23.09
N SER A 179 -2.90 7.84 -23.76
CA SER A 179 -2.67 9.24 -23.44
C SER A 179 -3.11 9.57 -22.01
N ALA A 180 -2.72 10.74 -21.50
CA ALA A 180 -3.14 11.19 -20.17
C ALA A 180 -4.68 11.28 -20.04
N ASP A 181 -5.36 11.74 -21.10
CA ASP A 181 -6.82 11.84 -21.14
C ASP A 181 -7.47 10.45 -21.16
N GLU A 182 -6.96 9.51 -21.96
CA GLU A 182 -7.47 8.13 -21.98
C GLU A 182 -7.23 7.39 -20.66
N ALA A 183 -6.10 7.62 -19.99
CA ALA A 183 -5.81 7.05 -18.68
C ALA A 183 -6.75 7.63 -17.61
N ALA A 184 -7.07 8.92 -17.69
CA ALA A 184 -8.05 9.57 -16.81
C ALA A 184 -9.46 8.99 -17.02
N ASP A 185 -9.89 8.80 -18.27
CA ASP A 185 -11.17 8.15 -18.60
C ASP A 185 -11.24 6.72 -18.02
N MET A 186 -10.15 5.95 -18.11
CA MET A 186 -10.07 4.61 -17.51
C MET A 186 -10.16 4.66 -15.99
N TYR A 187 -9.55 5.65 -15.34
CA TYR A 187 -9.62 5.81 -13.90
C TYR A 187 -11.05 6.14 -13.46
N GLU A 188 -11.70 7.13 -14.09
CA GLU A 188 -13.08 7.52 -13.78
C GLU A 188 -14.04 6.34 -13.97
N GLU A 189 -13.86 5.57 -15.05
CA GLU A 189 -14.61 4.34 -15.26
C GLU A 189 -14.35 3.30 -14.16
N THR A 190 -13.11 3.20 -13.67
CA THR A 190 -12.74 2.30 -12.58
C THR A 190 -13.54 2.60 -11.32
N VAL A 191 -13.51 3.85 -10.87
CA VAL A 191 -14.23 4.31 -9.67
C VAL A 191 -15.73 4.06 -9.82
N LYS A 192 -16.30 4.46 -10.96
CA LYS A 192 -17.73 4.31 -11.25
C LYS A 192 -18.18 2.85 -11.23
N VAL A 193 -17.47 1.97 -11.94
CA VAL A 193 -17.83 0.55 -12.03
C VAL A 193 -17.60 -0.14 -10.68
N ALA A 194 -16.50 0.15 -9.98
CA ALA A 194 -16.23 -0.39 -8.65
C ALA A 194 -17.35 -0.03 -7.66
N ARG A 195 -17.78 1.24 -7.62
CA ARG A 195 -18.91 1.68 -6.79
C ARG A 195 -20.20 0.93 -7.14
N ASN A 196 -20.51 0.77 -8.42
CA ASN A 196 -21.70 0.03 -8.84
C ASN A 196 -21.66 -1.45 -8.42
N HIS A 197 -20.46 -2.01 -8.22
CA HIS A 197 -20.26 -3.34 -7.67
C HIS A 197 -20.18 -3.35 -6.15
N GLY A 198 -20.36 -2.22 -5.46
CA GLY A 198 -20.35 -2.11 -4.00
C GLY A 198 -18.95 -2.00 -3.38
N PHE A 199 -17.94 -1.62 -4.16
CA PHE A 199 -16.60 -1.33 -3.66
C PHE A 199 -16.42 0.17 -3.44
N ASN A 200 -15.89 0.52 -2.28
CA ASN A 200 -15.50 1.88 -1.91
C ASN A 200 -14.00 2.04 -2.15
N HIS A 201 -13.65 3.13 -2.81
CA HIS A 201 -12.27 3.55 -2.97
C HIS A 201 -11.78 4.11 -1.64
N TYR A 202 -10.66 3.64 -1.07
CA TYR A 202 -10.19 4.16 0.24
C TYR A 202 -8.81 4.81 0.18
N GLU A 203 -7.98 4.41 -0.79
CA GLU A 203 -6.73 5.05 -1.15
C GLU A 203 -6.44 4.84 -2.63
N VAL A 204 -5.46 5.57 -3.18
CA VAL A 204 -5.22 5.73 -4.63
C VAL A 204 -5.38 4.47 -5.49
N SER A 205 -5.03 3.28 -5.00
CA SER A 205 -5.05 2.03 -5.78
C SER A 205 -5.96 0.94 -5.22
N ASN A 206 -6.60 1.10 -4.07
CA ASN A 206 -7.23 0.01 -3.33
C ASN A 206 -8.67 0.32 -2.99
N TYR A 207 -9.48 -0.73 -3.15
CA TYR A 207 -10.92 -0.68 -3.09
C TYR A 207 -11.40 -1.79 -2.17
N CYS A 208 -12.39 -1.50 -1.34
CA CYS A 208 -12.96 -2.47 -0.41
C CYS A 208 -14.48 -2.37 -0.29
N ARG A 209 -15.14 -3.50 -0.06
CA ARG A 209 -16.60 -3.53 0.18
C ARG A 209 -16.98 -3.02 1.57
N ASN A 210 -16.10 -3.19 2.54
CA ASN A 210 -16.34 -2.86 3.94
C ASN A 210 -15.02 -2.54 4.68
N GLU A 211 -15.12 -1.90 5.86
CA GLU A 211 -13.95 -1.47 6.63
C GLU A 211 -13.00 -2.62 7.01
N ALA A 212 -13.53 -3.82 7.25
CA ALA A 212 -12.74 -4.96 7.71
C ALA A 212 -11.81 -5.49 6.62
N ALA A 213 -12.08 -5.16 5.35
CA ALA A 213 -11.27 -5.54 4.21
C ALA A 213 -10.16 -4.52 3.89
N ILE A 214 -10.15 -3.34 4.51
CA ILE A 214 -9.07 -2.36 4.36
C ILE A 214 -7.75 -2.97 4.82
N GLY A 215 -6.73 -2.91 3.96
CA GLY A 215 -5.40 -3.40 4.29
C GLY A 215 -4.73 -2.57 5.36
N GLN A 216 -4.59 -3.12 6.58
CA GLN A 216 -4.03 -2.40 7.72
C GLN A 216 -2.59 -1.93 7.46
N HIS A 217 -1.77 -2.79 6.86
CA HIS A 217 -0.36 -2.45 6.62
C HIS A 217 -0.20 -1.29 5.64
N ASN A 218 -0.88 -1.38 4.48
CA ASN A 218 -0.82 -0.36 3.43
C ASN A 218 -1.40 0.96 3.94
N PHE A 219 -2.53 0.91 4.66
CA PHE A 219 -3.14 2.12 5.21
C PHE A 219 -2.24 2.79 6.27
N ALA A 220 -1.56 2.01 7.11
CA ALA A 220 -0.62 2.54 8.10
C ALA A 220 0.53 3.34 7.46
N TYR A 221 1.03 2.88 6.29
CA TYR A 221 2.04 3.60 5.52
C TYR A 221 1.54 5.00 5.12
N TRP A 222 0.35 5.06 4.51
CA TRP A 222 -0.30 6.31 4.07
C TRP A 222 -0.58 7.27 5.21
N GLN A 223 -0.92 6.73 6.37
CA GLN A 223 -1.19 7.52 7.57
C GLN A 223 0.08 8.00 8.28
N GLY A 224 1.26 7.73 7.72
CA GLY A 224 2.51 8.22 8.28
C GLY A 224 2.93 7.45 9.53
N LEU A 225 2.44 6.25 9.82
CA LEU A 225 2.81 5.51 11.03
C LEU A 225 4.23 4.94 10.99
N ASP A 226 4.75 4.55 12.16
CA ASP A 226 6.04 3.87 12.27
C ASP A 226 5.95 2.44 11.75
N TYR A 227 7.01 1.98 11.08
CA TYR A 227 7.18 0.59 10.64
C TYR A 227 8.67 0.23 10.59
N VAL A 228 8.98 -1.02 10.88
CA VAL A 228 10.34 -1.57 10.81
C VAL A 228 10.49 -2.29 9.47
N GLY A 229 11.50 -1.91 8.70
CA GLY A 229 11.91 -2.66 7.50
C GLY A 229 12.95 -3.71 7.86
N ILE A 230 12.71 -4.97 7.50
CA ILE A 230 13.62 -6.10 7.75
C ILE A 230 13.92 -6.78 6.42
N GLY A 231 15.20 -7.04 6.15
CA GLY A 231 15.63 -7.73 4.93
C GLY A 231 16.38 -6.87 3.91
N PRO A 232 16.93 -7.49 2.86
CA PRO A 232 17.70 -6.78 1.84
C PRO A 232 16.87 -5.70 1.14
N GLY A 233 17.39 -4.49 1.08
CA GLY A 233 16.73 -3.34 0.45
C GLY A 233 15.49 -2.82 1.19
N ALA A 234 15.16 -3.35 2.37
CA ALA A 234 14.00 -2.91 3.13
C ALA A 234 14.15 -1.45 3.59
N HIS A 235 13.05 -0.71 3.57
CA HIS A 235 12.97 0.62 4.14
C HIS A 235 12.17 0.58 5.43
N GLY A 236 12.49 1.45 6.37
CA GLY A 236 11.74 1.60 7.61
C GLY A 236 11.60 3.06 8.01
N ARG A 237 10.60 3.35 8.85
CA ARG A 237 10.37 4.67 9.45
C ARG A 237 10.07 4.49 10.94
N LEU A 238 10.93 5.02 11.79
CA LEU A 238 10.83 4.84 13.23
C LEU A 238 10.95 6.17 13.97
N THR A 239 10.14 6.33 15.00
CA THR A 239 10.23 7.46 15.93
C THR A 239 10.98 7.03 17.18
N ASP A 240 12.09 7.71 17.49
CA ASP A 240 12.90 7.43 18.67
C ASP A 240 12.30 7.98 19.98
N THR A 241 12.92 7.67 21.11
CA THR A 241 12.47 8.12 22.45
C THR A 241 12.46 9.62 22.66
N GLN A 242 13.12 10.38 21.79
CA GLN A 242 13.15 11.85 21.82
C GLN A 242 12.09 12.44 20.87
N GLY A 243 11.26 11.61 20.26
CA GLY A 243 10.25 12.03 19.28
C GLY A 243 10.81 12.33 17.90
N ARG A 244 12.08 12.01 17.62
CA ARG A 244 12.68 12.24 16.31
C ARG A 244 12.36 11.09 15.37
N ARG A 245 11.89 11.42 14.18
CA ARG A 245 11.58 10.43 13.13
C ARG A 245 12.82 10.14 12.31
N MET A 246 13.07 8.86 12.08
CA MET A 246 14.25 8.35 11.37
C MET A 246 13.79 7.47 10.20
N ARG A 247 14.36 7.67 9.02
CA ARG A 247 14.30 6.70 7.92
C ARG A 247 15.47 5.73 8.04
N THR A 248 15.19 4.45 7.86
CA THR A 248 16.19 3.38 7.82
C THR A 248 16.22 2.77 6.42
N PHE A 249 17.43 2.41 5.98
CA PHE A 249 17.67 1.82 4.67
C PHE A 249 18.48 0.54 4.87
N GLY A 250 17.94 -0.59 4.45
CA GLY A 250 18.63 -1.87 4.41
C GLY A 250 19.67 -1.94 3.30
N GLU A 251 20.68 -2.79 3.50
CA GLU A 251 21.64 -3.15 2.46
C GLU A 251 20.95 -3.85 1.29
N PHE A 252 21.22 -3.41 0.06
CA PHE A 252 20.50 -3.90 -1.13
C PHE A 252 20.94 -5.31 -1.53
N HIS A 253 22.23 -5.60 -1.38
CA HIS A 253 22.79 -6.87 -1.84
C HIS A 253 22.58 -7.95 -0.77
N PRO A 254 21.85 -9.05 -1.07
CA PRO A 254 21.51 -10.07 -0.08
C PRO A 254 22.72 -10.63 0.66
N ASP A 255 23.81 -10.94 -0.05
CA ASP A 255 25.02 -11.50 0.57
C ASP A 255 25.64 -10.53 1.59
N LYS A 256 25.74 -9.26 1.23
CA LYS A 256 26.27 -8.23 2.12
C LYS A 256 25.33 -7.96 3.30
N TYR A 257 24.02 -7.95 3.07
CA TYR A 257 23.02 -7.87 4.12
C TYR A 257 23.16 -9.03 5.13
N MET A 258 23.36 -10.26 4.65
CA MET A 258 23.57 -11.42 5.50
C MET A 258 24.85 -11.30 6.32
N SER A 259 25.97 -10.90 5.69
CA SER A 259 27.23 -10.68 6.42
C SER A 259 27.11 -9.62 7.51
N LEU A 260 26.42 -8.50 7.23
CA LEU A 260 26.17 -7.45 8.23
C LEU A 260 25.30 -7.97 9.40
N CYS A 261 24.24 -8.72 9.11
CA CYS A 261 23.43 -9.35 10.16
C CYS A 261 24.23 -10.32 11.04
N GLU A 262 25.25 -10.98 10.48
CA GLU A 262 26.09 -11.92 11.22
C GLU A 262 27.14 -11.21 12.08
N SER A 263 27.78 -10.14 11.56
CA SER A 263 28.85 -9.43 12.26
C SER A 263 28.33 -8.34 13.22
N GLU A 264 27.36 -7.53 12.79
CA GLU A 264 26.85 -6.37 13.53
C GLU A 264 25.47 -6.64 14.18
N GLY A 265 24.78 -7.69 13.74
CA GLY A 265 23.44 -8.04 14.21
C GLY A 265 22.30 -7.43 13.40
N GLU A 266 22.56 -6.44 12.53
CA GLU A 266 21.56 -5.81 11.65
C GLU A 266 22.08 -5.62 10.23
N GLY A 267 21.18 -5.41 9.27
CA GLY A 267 21.51 -5.21 7.85
C GLY A 267 21.33 -3.78 7.38
N ILE A 268 21.29 -2.81 8.29
CA ILE A 268 21.08 -1.38 7.98
C ILE A 268 22.34 -0.79 7.36
N ARG A 269 22.21 -0.14 6.20
CA ARG A 269 23.30 0.61 5.56
C ARG A 269 23.27 2.11 5.84
N LYS A 270 22.10 2.66 6.18
CA LYS A 270 21.93 4.11 6.41
C LYS A 270 20.74 4.38 7.32
N ILE A 271 20.91 5.35 8.21
CA ILE A 271 19.84 5.95 9.02
C ILE A 271 19.88 7.46 8.80
N THR A 272 18.74 8.09 8.53
CA THR A 272 18.65 9.55 8.36
C THR A 272 17.51 10.14 9.18
N PRO A 273 17.74 11.23 9.93
CA PRO A 273 16.63 11.97 10.54
C PRO A 273 15.73 12.57 9.46
N ILE A 274 14.43 12.64 9.74
CA ILE A 274 13.44 13.31 8.89
C ILE A 274 13.21 14.72 9.47
N PRO A 275 13.59 15.79 8.76
CA PRO A 275 13.28 17.16 9.16
C PRO A 275 11.77 17.39 9.26
N VAL A 276 11.34 18.34 10.09
CA VAL A 276 9.91 18.65 10.29
C VAL A 276 9.24 19.03 8.97
N GLU A 277 9.94 19.74 8.09
CA GLU A 277 9.44 20.15 6.77
C GLU A 277 9.09 18.93 5.91
N GLN A 278 9.93 17.88 5.94
CA GLN A 278 9.65 16.63 5.24
C GLN A 278 8.54 15.81 5.92
N ILE A 279 8.37 15.92 7.24
CA ILE A 279 7.25 15.28 7.94
C ILE A 279 5.93 15.92 7.49
N ILE A 280 5.88 17.25 7.43
CA ILE A 280 4.71 18.00 6.93
C ILE A 280 4.39 17.57 5.50
N GLU A 281 5.40 17.58 4.62
CA GLU A 281 5.24 17.16 3.23
C GLU A 281 4.74 15.71 3.11
N GLU A 282 5.37 14.75 3.81
CA GLU A 282 4.94 13.35 3.82
C GLU A 282 3.47 13.21 4.27
N LEU A 283 3.08 13.89 5.34
CA LEU A 283 1.71 13.81 5.86
C LEU A 283 0.70 14.34 4.84
N ILE A 284 1.03 15.44 4.16
CA ILE A 284 0.13 16.02 3.16
C ILE A 284 0.03 15.12 1.92
N VAL A 285 1.18 14.73 1.38
CA VAL A 285 1.32 13.93 0.16
C VAL A 285 0.71 12.54 0.33
N PHE A 286 0.88 11.90 1.49
CA PHE A 286 0.34 10.56 1.75
C PHE A 286 -1.11 10.61 2.22
N GLY A 287 -1.47 11.54 3.11
CA GLY A 287 -2.82 11.65 3.63
C GLY A 287 -3.85 11.93 2.53
N LEU A 288 -3.56 12.88 1.62
CA LEU A 288 -4.46 13.21 0.51
C LEU A 288 -4.52 12.14 -0.58
N ARG A 289 -3.65 11.11 -0.54
CA ARG A 289 -3.79 9.89 -1.35
C ARG A 289 -4.77 8.87 -0.74
N THR A 290 -5.46 9.25 0.33
CA THR A 290 -6.52 8.47 0.95
C THR A 290 -7.82 9.26 0.97
N ARG A 291 -8.96 8.57 0.95
CA ARG A 291 -10.28 9.21 1.16
C ARG A 291 -10.44 9.81 2.55
N MET A 292 -9.72 9.29 3.54
CA MET A 292 -9.64 9.87 4.89
C MET A 292 -8.98 11.26 4.87
N GLY A 293 -8.06 11.51 3.92
CA GLY A 293 -7.31 12.73 3.87
C GLY A 293 -6.34 12.88 5.05
N ILE A 294 -6.18 14.12 5.51
CA ILE A 294 -5.33 14.49 6.64
C ILE A 294 -6.23 15.08 7.72
N THR A 295 -6.26 14.46 8.89
CA THR A 295 -6.99 15.02 10.04
C THR A 295 -6.14 16.08 10.74
N ARG A 296 -6.80 17.16 11.21
CA ARG A 296 -6.13 18.24 11.96
C ARG A 296 -5.47 17.70 13.24
N SER A 297 -6.16 16.79 13.92
CA SER A 297 -5.68 16.13 15.14
C SER A 297 -4.39 15.33 14.91
N ARG A 298 -4.33 14.54 13.83
CA ARG A 298 -3.13 13.78 13.44
C ARG A 298 -1.99 14.71 13.04
N PHE A 299 -2.27 15.68 12.17
CA PHE A 299 -1.26 16.61 11.69
C PHE A 299 -0.58 17.32 12.85
N LYS A 300 -1.37 17.90 13.76
CA LYS A 300 -0.88 18.59 14.96
C LYS A 300 -0.03 17.67 15.83
N ARG A 301 -0.49 16.44 16.09
CA ARG A 301 0.25 15.47 16.91
C ARG A 301 1.59 15.08 16.29
N MET A 302 1.61 14.84 14.98
CA MET A 302 2.80 14.32 14.27
C MET A 302 3.86 15.38 13.94
N THR A 303 3.46 16.66 13.95
CA THR A 303 4.35 17.80 13.69
C THR A 303 4.79 18.53 14.95
N GLY A 304 4.39 18.06 16.13
CA GLY A 304 4.73 18.70 17.40
C GLY A 304 3.94 19.97 17.70
N GLY A 305 2.74 20.11 17.14
CA GLY A 305 1.80 21.19 17.47
C GLY A 305 1.48 22.15 16.32
N LEU A 306 2.01 21.94 15.12
CA LEU A 306 1.75 22.82 13.98
C LEU A 306 0.31 22.68 13.45
N SER A 307 -0.19 23.74 12.83
CA SER A 307 -1.50 23.77 12.20
C SER A 307 -1.43 23.24 10.77
N LEU A 308 -2.40 22.40 10.39
CA LEU A 308 -2.57 21.95 9.01
C LEU A 308 -2.89 23.13 8.08
N ASP A 309 -3.69 24.08 8.58
CA ASP A 309 -4.13 25.23 7.79
C ASP A 309 -2.96 26.17 7.46
N ASP A 310 -1.96 26.25 8.35
CA ASP A 310 -0.75 27.04 8.10
C ASP A 310 0.20 26.35 7.12
N ALA A 311 0.13 25.02 6.99
CA ALA A 311 1.00 24.22 6.13
C ALA A 311 0.52 24.14 4.66
N ILE A 312 -0.76 24.45 4.41
CA ILE A 312 -1.37 24.40 3.07
C ILE A 312 -1.64 25.81 2.56
N ASP A 313 -1.46 26.02 1.26
CA ASP A 313 -1.88 27.24 0.58
C ASP A 313 -3.41 27.36 0.60
N GLN A 314 -3.93 28.34 1.35
CA GLN A 314 -5.36 28.50 1.60
C GLN A 314 -6.12 29.01 0.38
N ASP A 315 -5.50 29.79 -0.50
CA ASP A 315 -6.13 30.27 -1.72
C ASP A 315 -6.30 29.11 -2.72
N ILE A 316 -5.28 28.25 -2.82
CA ILE A 316 -5.33 27.05 -3.66
C ILE A 316 -6.29 26.00 -3.07
N LEU A 317 -6.29 25.80 -1.76
CA LEU A 317 -7.26 24.92 -1.09
C LEU A 317 -8.69 25.35 -1.42
N LYS A 318 -9.00 26.64 -1.25
CA LYS A 318 -10.32 27.19 -1.55
C LYS A 318 -10.72 26.93 -3.01
N LEU A 319 -9.82 27.14 -3.95
CA LEU A 319 -10.07 26.86 -5.37
C LEU A 319 -10.47 25.40 -5.62
N PHE A 320 -9.75 24.45 -5.02
CA PHE A 320 -10.03 23.02 -5.19
C PHE A 320 -11.28 22.56 -4.44
N VAL A 321 -11.63 23.21 -3.32
CA VAL A 321 -12.91 22.99 -2.62
C VAL A 321 -14.08 23.50 -3.47
N GLU A 322 -13.99 24.72 -4.00
CA GLU A 322 -15.03 25.28 -4.88
C GLU A 322 -15.20 24.49 -6.19
N SER A 323 -14.11 23.87 -6.66
CA SER A 323 -14.12 23.00 -7.84
C SER A 323 -14.57 21.57 -7.55
N GLY A 324 -14.88 21.22 -6.29
CA GLY A 324 -15.38 19.89 -5.90
C GLY A 324 -14.32 18.78 -5.83
N PHE A 325 -13.03 19.11 -5.85
CA PHE A 325 -11.94 18.14 -5.75
C PHE A 325 -11.51 17.85 -4.31
N LEU A 326 -11.61 18.85 -3.43
CA LEU A 326 -11.28 18.70 -2.02
C LEU A 326 -12.48 19.05 -1.15
N VAL A 327 -12.45 18.55 0.07
CA VAL A 327 -13.37 18.93 1.14
C VAL A 327 -12.53 19.39 2.32
N ASP A 328 -12.89 20.54 2.89
CA ASP A 328 -12.38 21.00 4.18
C ASP A 328 -13.48 20.85 5.24
N ASP A 329 -13.41 19.75 5.99
CA ASP A 329 -14.37 19.44 7.04
C ASP A 329 -13.99 20.17 8.34
N ALA A 330 -14.82 21.11 8.78
CA ALA A 330 -14.61 21.86 10.02
C ALA A 330 -14.91 21.05 11.30
N ARG A 331 -15.51 19.86 11.19
CA ARG A 331 -15.94 19.05 12.35
C ARG A 331 -15.67 17.56 12.18
N ALA A 332 -16.54 16.84 11.47
CA ALA A 332 -16.41 15.40 11.27
C ALA A 332 -16.21 15.13 9.79
N ILE A 333 -15.35 14.16 9.47
CA ILE A 333 -15.32 13.56 8.13
C ILE A 333 -16.71 12.90 7.89
N ASP A 334 -17.14 12.80 6.63
CA ASP A 334 -18.52 12.47 6.24
C ASP A 334 -19.15 11.22 6.92
N GLU A 335 -20.49 11.12 6.85
CA GLU A 335 -21.28 10.04 7.46
C GLU A 335 -20.95 8.64 6.91
N GLU A 336 -20.30 8.57 5.74
CA GLU A 336 -19.91 7.32 5.09
C GLU A 336 -18.51 6.84 5.49
N MET A 337 -17.80 7.53 6.40
CA MET A 337 -16.42 7.18 6.77
C MET A 337 -16.20 5.72 7.15
N ASN A 338 -17.24 5.06 7.68
CA ASN A 338 -17.20 3.65 8.10
C ASN A 338 -17.00 2.68 6.93
N CYS A 339 -17.06 3.12 5.66
CA CYS A 339 -16.78 2.24 4.53
C CYS A 339 -15.33 2.34 4.00
N TYR A 340 -14.58 3.40 4.37
CA TYR A 340 -13.22 3.65 3.85
C TYR A 340 -12.19 4.11 4.91
N VAL A 341 -12.60 4.33 6.17
CA VAL A 341 -11.70 4.65 7.29
C VAL A 341 -11.66 3.49 8.28
N PRO A 342 -10.49 2.91 8.58
CA PRO A 342 -10.39 1.88 9.61
C PRO A 342 -10.93 2.35 10.95
N LYS A 343 -11.71 1.50 11.62
CA LYS A 343 -12.29 1.77 12.94
C LYS A 343 -11.30 2.28 13.98
N SER A 344 -10.06 1.77 13.94
CA SER A 344 -8.99 2.18 14.83
C SER A 344 -8.55 3.64 14.65
N LEU A 345 -8.94 4.30 13.56
CA LEU A 345 -8.55 5.68 13.22
C LEU A 345 -9.72 6.66 13.18
N GLN A 346 -10.97 6.19 13.22
CA GLN A 346 -12.16 7.03 13.16
C GLN A 346 -12.20 8.11 14.26
N TYR A 347 -11.57 7.85 15.42
CA TYR A 347 -11.48 8.85 16.51
C TYR A 347 -10.74 10.13 16.09
N GLU A 348 -9.87 10.06 15.08
CA GLU A 348 -9.09 11.21 14.62
C GLU A 348 -9.91 12.16 13.73
N CYS A 349 -11.02 11.66 13.18
CA CYS A 349 -11.90 12.39 12.29
C CYS A 349 -12.77 13.42 13.03
N ALA A 350 -12.79 13.42 14.36
CA ALA A 350 -13.67 14.25 15.19
C ALA A 350 -13.32 15.75 15.20
N GLU A 351 -12.10 16.12 14.81
CA GLU A 351 -11.65 17.51 14.65
C GLU A 351 -11.56 17.94 13.17
N GLY A 352 -12.07 17.09 12.27
CA GLY A 352 -12.14 17.36 10.85
C GLY A 352 -10.76 17.31 10.19
N GLY A 353 -10.69 17.82 8.99
CA GLY A 353 -9.50 17.70 8.16
C GLY A 353 -9.74 18.12 6.72
N ILE A 354 -8.70 17.95 5.92
CA ILE A 354 -8.73 18.18 4.48
C ILE A 354 -8.64 16.81 3.80
N ARG A 355 -9.58 16.51 2.92
CA ARG A 355 -9.64 15.23 2.22
C ARG A 355 -10.05 15.40 0.76
N PRO A 356 -9.70 14.44 -0.11
CA PRO A 356 -10.19 14.45 -1.48
C PRO A 356 -11.62 13.94 -1.59
N THR A 357 -12.36 14.46 -2.57
CA THR A 357 -13.50 13.74 -3.16
C THR A 357 -12.97 12.57 -4.00
N GLU A 358 -13.84 11.70 -4.53
CA GLU A 358 -13.36 10.66 -5.46
C GLU A 358 -12.74 11.27 -6.72
N GLU A 359 -13.36 12.33 -7.24
CA GLU A 359 -12.83 13.06 -8.39
C GLU A 359 -11.50 13.76 -8.09
N GLY A 360 -11.31 14.22 -6.85
CA GLY A 360 -10.04 14.78 -6.40
C GLY A 360 -8.96 13.71 -6.24
N LEU A 361 -9.30 12.56 -5.68
CA LEU A 361 -8.36 11.46 -5.48
C LEU A 361 -7.83 10.94 -6.83
N ALA A 362 -8.68 10.95 -7.86
CA ALA A 362 -8.31 10.67 -9.26
C ALA A 362 -7.23 11.59 -9.83
N ARG A 363 -7.17 12.84 -9.33
CA ARG A 363 -6.32 13.92 -9.86
C ARG A 363 -5.24 14.35 -8.87
N MET A 364 -5.01 13.55 -7.84
CA MET A 364 -4.21 13.95 -6.68
C MET A 364 -2.77 14.32 -7.04
N ASP A 365 -2.17 13.66 -8.04
CA ASP A 365 -0.82 13.97 -8.51
C ASP A 365 -0.71 15.36 -9.16
N SER A 366 -1.80 15.91 -9.68
CA SER A 366 -1.86 17.27 -10.24
C SER A 366 -2.23 18.32 -9.18
N ILE A 367 -2.97 17.93 -8.15
CA ILE A 367 -3.42 18.80 -7.06
C ILE A 367 -2.28 19.06 -6.06
N LEU A 368 -1.59 18.01 -5.61
CA LEU A 368 -0.60 18.09 -4.53
C LEU A 368 0.51 19.12 -4.75
N PRO A 369 1.16 19.20 -5.93
CA PRO A 369 2.24 20.16 -6.14
C PRO A 369 1.81 21.63 -6.03
N GLN A 370 0.50 21.91 -6.13
CA GLN A 370 -0.07 23.26 -6.03
C GLN A 370 -0.47 23.62 -4.60
N LEU A 371 -0.84 22.62 -3.78
CA LEU A 371 -1.26 22.82 -2.38
C LEU A 371 -0.08 23.07 -1.43
N LEU A 372 1.08 22.50 -1.73
CA LEU A 372 2.28 22.65 -0.91
C LEU A 372 2.84 24.07 -1.09
N LYS A 373 2.93 24.82 0.01
CA LYS A 373 3.59 26.12 0.03
C LYS A 373 5.05 25.95 -0.41
N LYS A 374 5.50 26.76 -1.36
CA LYS A 374 6.89 26.80 -1.82
C LYS A 374 7.83 27.45 -0.82
#